data_AF-A0A7W9BIV4-F1
#
_entry.id   AF-A0A7W9BIV4-F1
#
_cell.length_a   1.000
_cell.length_b   1.000
_cell.length_c   1.000
_cell.angle_alpha   90.00
_cell.angle_beta   90.00
_cell.angle_gamma   90.00
#
_symmetry.space_group_name_H-M   'P 1'
#
loop_
_entity.id
_entity.type
_entity.pdbx_description
1 polymer ?
#
loop_
_entity_poly.entity_id
_entity_poly.type
_entity_poly.pdbx_seq_one_letter_code
_entity_poly.pdbx_strand_id
1 'polypeptide(L)'
;MTTPPIPIGRTIFEAGIITQQSAIAGKNRFDVERCMGFNAGQLSMGYTVAHLQSAPKYDDWTFRRYTQMAGHAADWDPDEMGPDTRTAEEALLANGYTVDTMKNEVMMLEFHTSGPRRLIKIIPVANSNGWPQYPEGAPAPQWILHHPLAMTVAAFVGPQDTYTT
;
A
#
# COMPACT_ATOMS: atom_id res chain seq x y z
N MET A 1 -9.32 3.52 -21.25
CA MET A 1 -10.31 2.41 -21.15
C MET A 1 -10.60 2.20 -19.67
N THR A 2 -11.86 2.02 -19.31
CA THR A 2 -12.33 1.92 -17.92
C THR A 2 -12.49 0.44 -17.56
N THR A 3 -11.89 -0.01 -16.46
CA THR A 3 -12.10 -1.38 -15.98
C THR A 3 -13.41 -1.39 -15.17
N PRO A 4 -14.38 -2.27 -15.46
CA PRO A 4 -15.60 -2.33 -14.67
C PRO A 4 -15.27 -2.65 -13.20
N PRO A 5 -16.04 -2.12 -12.23
CA PRO A 5 -15.83 -2.43 -10.82
C PRO A 5 -15.86 -3.94 -10.57
N ILE A 6 -14.92 -4.42 -9.75
CA ILE A 6 -14.86 -5.84 -9.39
C ILE A 6 -16.02 -6.14 -8.42
N PRO A 7 -16.80 -7.20 -8.61
CA PRO A 7 -17.91 -7.54 -7.72
C PRO A 7 -17.47 -7.73 -6.26
N ILE A 8 -18.26 -7.19 -5.33
CA ILE A 8 -18.05 -7.38 -3.88
C ILE A 8 -18.18 -8.86 -3.53
N GLY A 9 -17.34 -9.35 -2.62
CA GLY A 9 -17.25 -10.75 -2.21
C GLY A 9 -16.41 -11.62 -3.13
N ARG A 10 -16.00 -11.11 -4.31
CA ARG A 10 -15.13 -11.86 -5.23
C ARG A 10 -13.71 -11.98 -4.66
N THR A 11 -13.12 -13.16 -4.80
CA THR A 11 -11.68 -13.35 -4.58
C THR A 11 -10.90 -12.98 -5.83
N ILE A 12 -9.87 -12.16 -5.65
CA ILE A 12 -8.89 -11.77 -6.66
C ILE A 12 -7.47 -12.09 -6.18
N PHE A 13 -6.53 -12.18 -7.11
CA PHE A 13 -5.11 -12.41 -6.82
C PHE A 13 -4.32 -11.26 -7.39
N GLU A 14 -3.72 -10.47 -6.51
CA GLU A 14 -3.05 -9.22 -6.91
C GLU A 14 -1.73 -9.04 -6.15
N ALA A 15 -0.74 -8.50 -6.85
CA ALA A 15 0.55 -8.09 -6.29
C ALA A 15 0.63 -6.56 -6.20
N GLY A 16 1.77 -6.00 -5.80
CA GLY A 16 2.00 -4.56 -5.72
C GLY A 16 1.60 -3.95 -4.39
N ILE A 17 1.25 -2.66 -4.39
CA ILE A 17 1.18 -1.87 -3.16
C ILE A 17 -0.04 -2.24 -2.31
N ILE A 18 0.19 -2.47 -1.02
CA ILE A 18 -0.81 -2.66 0.02
C ILE A 18 -0.60 -1.65 1.15
N THR A 19 -1.65 -1.40 1.94
CA THR A 19 -1.64 -0.49 3.10
C THR A 19 -2.61 -0.97 4.17
N GLN A 20 -2.77 -0.22 5.25
CA GLN A 20 -3.78 -0.48 6.29
C GLN A 20 -5.10 0.23 5.99
N GLN A 21 -6.20 -0.41 6.36
CA GLN A 21 -7.55 0.15 6.20
C GLN A 21 -7.72 1.53 6.87
N SER A 22 -7.14 1.70 8.06
CA SER A 22 -7.10 2.96 8.80
C SER A 22 -6.48 4.13 8.02
N ALA A 23 -5.64 3.86 7.02
CA ALA A 23 -5.02 4.89 6.20
C ALA A 23 -6.03 5.64 5.32
N ILE A 24 -7.14 5.00 4.94
CA ILE A 24 -8.14 5.54 4.01
C ILE A 24 -9.55 5.68 4.60
N ALA A 25 -9.80 5.11 5.78
CA ALA A 25 -11.10 5.21 6.43
C ALA A 25 -11.50 6.67 6.66
N GLY A 26 -12.69 7.05 6.20
CA GLY A 26 -13.23 8.41 6.32
C GLY A 26 -12.60 9.45 5.40
N LYS A 27 -11.67 9.07 4.51
CA LYS A 27 -11.02 10.00 3.56
C LYS A 27 -11.78 10.05 2.24
N ASN A 28 -11.77 11.24 1.62
CA ASN A 28 -12.24 11.41 0.25
C ASN A 28 -11.16 10.98 -0.76
N ARG A 29 -11.53 10.88 -2.05
CA ARG A 29 -10.61 10.45 -3.11
C ARG A 29 -9.31 11.24 -3.20
N PHE A 30 -9.34 12.56 -2.98
CA PHE A 30 -8.14 13.41 -3.10
C PHE A 30 -7.17 13.14 -1.95
N ASP A 31 -7.71 12.95 -0.75
CA ASP A 31 -6.91 12.58 0.42
C ASP A 31 -6.32 11.17 0.26
N VAL A 32 -7.07 10.23 -0.32
CA VAL A 32 -6.56 8.90 -0.64
C VAL A 32 -5.48 8.97 -1.72
N GLU A 33 -5.69 9.73 -2.80
CA GLU A 33 -4.69 9.93 -3.85
C GLU A 33 -3.38 10.45 -3.26
N ARG A 34 -3.47 11.54 -2.49
CA ARG A 34 -2.31 12.14 -1.84
C ARG A 34 -1.64 11.17 -0.88
N CYS A 35 -2.40 10.50 -0.02
CA CYS A 35 -1.88 9.61 1.02
C CYS A 35 -1.27 8.30 0.47
N MET A 36 -1.70 7.88 -0.72
CA MET A 36 -1.22 6.67 -1.39
C MET A 36 -0.18 6.95 -2.48
N GLY A 37 -0.04 8.22 -2.87
CA GLY A 37 0.86 8.69 -3.92
C GLY A 37 0.33 8.35 -5.32
N PHE A 38 -0.98 8.23 -5.45
CA PHE A 38 -1.59 8.20 -6.77
C PHE A 38 -1.50 9.60 -7.41
N ASN A 39 -1.40 9.62 -8.73
CA ASN A 39 -1.48 10.87 -9.47
C ASN A 39 -2.86 11.51 -9.26
N ALA A 40 -2.90 12.84 -9.25
CA ALA A 40 -4.16 13.57 -9.13
C ALA A 40 -5.17 13.12 -10.20
N GLY A 41 -6.38 12.74 -9.77
CA GLY A 41 -7.46 12.28 -10.63
C GLY A 41 -7.40 10.78 -11.00
N GLN A 42 -6.43 10.02 -10.52
CA GLN A 42 -6.35 8.56 -10.77
C GLN A 42 -7.51 7.78 -10.13
N LEU A 43 -8.09 8.29 -9.04
CA LEU A 43 -9.28 7.76 -8.37
C LEU A 43 -10.57 8.52 -8.76
N SER A 44 -10.52 9.39 -9.78
CA SER A 44 -11.67 10.19 -10.23
C SER A 44 -12.86 9.36 -10.71
N MET A 45 -12.62 8.10 -11.13
CA MET A 45 -13.65 7.15 -11.54
C MET A 45 -14.09 6.19 -10.43
N GLY A 46 -13.61 6.40 -9.21
CA GLY A 46 -13.77 5.47 -8.10
C GLY A 46 -12.68 4.40 -8.05
N TYR A 47 -12.75 3.57 -7.03
CA TYR A 47 -11.77 2.52 -6.77
C TYR A 47 -12.37 1.35 -5.99
N THR A 48 -11.74 0.19 -6.15
CA THR A 48 -12.05 -1.02 -5.40
C THR A 48 -11.11 -1.13 -4.20
N VAL A 49 -11.67 -1.49 -3.05
CA VAL A 49 -10.92 -1.88 -1.86
C VAL A 49 -10.99 -3.39 -1.73
N ALA A 50 -9.83 -4.04 -1.73
CA ALA A 50 -9.69 -5.48 -1.53
C ALA A 50 -8.98 -5.75 -0.20
N HIS A 51 -9.50 -6.67 0.59
CA HIS A 51 -8.94 -7.09 1.87
C HIS A 51 -8.08 -8.33 1.68
N LEU A 52 -6.86 -8.33 2.23
CA LEU A 52 -6.02 -9.52 2.21
C LEU A 52 -6.67 -10.64 3.05
N GLN A 53 -6.67 -11.87 2.51
CA GLN A 53 -7.23 -13.03 3.21
C GLN A 53 -6.26 -13.62 4.24
N SER A 54 -4.96 -13.49 4.00
CA SER A 54 -3.88 -13.94 4.89
C SER A 54 -2.80 -12.87 5.00
N ALA A 55 -2.07 -12.86 6.11
CA ALA A 55 -0.89 -12.03 6.24
C ALA A 55 0.18 -12.50 5.23
N PRO A 56 0.88 -11.57 4.54
CA PRO A 56 2.02 -11.92 3.70
C PRO A 56 3.12 -12.63 4.50
N LYS A 57 3.81 -13.58 3.89
CA LYS A 57 5.02 -14.20 4.46
C LYS A 57 6.22 -13.28 4.27
N TYR A 58 7.31 -13.60 4.96
CA TYR A 58 8.56 -12.82 4.93
C TYR A 58 9.03 -12.48 3.49
N ASP A 59 9.01 -13.45 2.58
CA ASP A 59 9.48 -13.29 1.19
C ASP A 59 8.41 -12.72 0.23
N ASP A 60 7.17 -12.51 0.70
CA ASP A 60 6.08 -12.04 -0.16
C ASP A 60 6.14 -10.53 -0.40
N TRP A 61 6.95 -9.78 0.37
CA TRP A 61 6.93 -8.33 0.37
C TRP A 61 8.28 -7.66 0.65
N THR A 62 8.37 -6.39 0.23
CA THR A 62 9.46 -5.45 0.58
C THR A 62 8.90 -4.11 1.03
N PHE A 63 9.75 -3.32 1.70
CA PHE A 63 9.43 -1.94 2.04
C PHE A 63 9.27 -1.07 0.80
N ARG A 64 8.21 -0.24 0.77
CA ARG A 64 8.02 0.75 -0.29
C ARG A 64 8.93 1.98 -0.11
N ARG A 65 9.22 2.39 1.15
CA ARG A 65 10.28 3.34 1.64
C ARG A 65 10.39 3.28 3.18
N TYR A 66 11.41 3.93 3.73
CA TYR A 66 11.87 3.85 5.14
C TYR A 66 10.97 4.51 6.20
N THR A 67 10.21 5.55 5.84
CA THR A 67 9.50 6.42 6.80
C THR A 67 8.33 5.75 7.55
N GLN A 68 8.10 4.46 7.34
CA GLN A 68 6.96 3.71 7.87
C GLN A 68 7.38 2.44 8.63
N MET A 69 8.66 2.34 8.99
CA MET A 69 9.15 1.34 9.92
C MET A 69 8.66 1.66 11.34
N ALA A 70 8.16 0.66 12.07
CA ALA A 70 7.68 0.81 13.44
C ALA A 70 8.80 1.40 14.32
N GLY A 71 8.69 2.69 14.68
CA GLY A 71 9.62 3.36 15.60
C GLY A 71 10.98 3.78 15.04
N HIS A 72 11.27 3.53 13.76
CA HIS A 72 12.54 3.90 13.13
C HIS A 72 12.31 4.93 12.02
N ALA A 73 12.18 6.20 12.40
CA ALA A 73 12.34 7.30 11.45
C ALA A 73 13.81 7.33 11.03
N ALA A 74 14.11 6.79 9.85
CA ALA A 74 15.40 7.02 9.22
C ALA A 74 15.35 8.43 8.61
N ASP A 75 16.30 9.28 8.96
CA ASP A 75 16.40 10.70 8.57
C ASP A 75 16.77 10.91 7.08
N TRP A 76 16.56 9.90 6.24
CA TRP A 76 17.08 9.87 4.88
C TRP A 76 16.04 9.30 3.89
N ASP A 77 15.98 9.92 2.70
CA ASP A 77 15.07 9.52 1.62
C ASP A 77 15.85 8.75 0.54
N PRO A 78 15.50 7.49 0.22
CA PRO A 78 16.14 6.73 -0.86
C PRO A 78 15.95 7.32 -2.26
N ASP A 79 15.06 8.29 -2.49
CA ASP A 79 15.09 9.05 -3.76
C ASP A 79 16.31 9.96 -3.88
N GLU A 80 16.95 10.33 -2.76
CA GLU A 80 18.21 11.07 -2.79
C GLU A 80 19.39 10.18 -3.23
N MET A 81 19.23 8.84 -3.29
CA MET A 81 20.29 7.91 -3.68
C MET A 81 20.49 7.73 -5.19
N GLY A 82 19.71 8.42 -6.03
CA GLY A 82 19.87 8.37 -7.47
C GLY A 82 19.46 7.01 -8.10
N PRO A 83 19.55 6.88 -9.44
CA PRO A 83 18.97 5.75 -10.18
C PRO A 83 19.71 4.42 -10.03
N ASP A 84 20.82 4.37 -9.28
CA ASP A 84 21.61 3.15 -9.09
C ASP A 84 20.99 2.24 -8.01
N THR A 85 20.01 1.45 -8.43
CA THR A 85 19.81 0.04 -8.03
C THR A 85 20.09 -0.31 -6.56
N ARG A 86 19.45 0.38 -5.62
CA ARG A 86 19.29 -0.16 -4.25
C ARG A 86 17.81 -0.20 -3.90
N THR A 87 17.31 -1.40 -3.63
CA THR A 87 16.02 -1.58 -2.95
C THR A 87 16.05 -0.90 -1.58
N ALA A 88 14.88 -0.60 -1.02
CA ALA A 88 14.79 -0.07 0.34
C ALA A 88 15.39 -1.03 1.39
N GLU A 89 15.50 -2.32 1.10
CA GLU A 89 16.17 -3.26 2.01
C GLU A 89 17.69 -3.20 1.86
N GLU A 90 18.21 -3.12 0.64
CA GLU A 90 19.66 -3.02 0.38
C GLU A 90 20.25 -1.75 0.98
N ALA A 91 19.54 -0.62 0.88
CA ALA A 91 20.04 0.60 1.47
C ALA A 91 19.76 0.71 2.99
N LEU A 92 18.88 -0.12 3.58
CA LEU A 92 18.83 -0.33 5.04
C LEU A 92 20.11 -1.05 5.49
N LEU A 93 20.43 -2.16 4.82
CA LEU A 93 21.63 -2.95 5.11
C LEU A 93 22.90 -2.12 4.98
N ALA A 94 23.00 -1.30 3.92
CA ALA A 94 24.13 -0.41 3.69
C ALA A 94 24.33 0.63 4.81
N ASN A 95 23.25 1.00 5.52
CA ASN A 95 23.28 1.93 6.64
C ASN A 95 23.34 1.23 8.02
N GLY A 96 23.58 -0.09 8.04
CA GLY A 96 23.79 -0.86 9.27
C GLY A 96 22.50 -1.28 9.99
N TYR A 97 21.34 -1.17 9.35
CA TYR A 97 20.08 -1.63 9.92
C TYR A 97 19.89 -3.15 9.76
N THR A 98 19.27 -3.77 10.77
CA THR A 98 18.91 -5.19 10.76
C THR A 98 17.56 -5.41 10.10
N VAL A 99 17.55 -5.49 8.76
CA VAL A 99 16.33 -5.66 7.94
C VAL A 99 15.47 -6.83 8.40
N ASP A 100 16.08 -7.96 8.75
CA ASP A 100 15.36 -9.15 9.21
C ASP A 100 14.53 -8.87 10.46
N THR A 101 15.12 -8.20 11.45
CA THR A 101 14.43 -7.81 12.68
C THR A 101 13.28 -6.86 12.36
N MET A 102 13.52 -5.87 11.51
CA MET A 102 12.50 -4.89 11.11
C MET A 102 11.33 -5.52 10.37
N LYS A 103 11.59 -6.45 9.43
CA LYS A 103 10.53 -7.18 8.73
C LYS A 103 9.71 -8.03 9.68
N ASN A 104 10.37 -8.73 10.61
CA ASN A 104 9.69 -9.51 11.63
C ASN A 104 8.81 -8.64 12.54
N GLU A 105 9.31 -7.49 12.98
CA GLU A 105 8.54 -6.54 13.80
C GLU A 105 7.33 -5.99 13.04
N VAL A 106 7.49 -5.58 11.78
CA VAL A 106 6.38 -5.09 10.94
C VAL A 106 5.34 -6.18 10.72
N MET A 107 5.75 -7.41 10.43
CA MET A 107 4.83 -8.54 10.29
C MET A 107 4.04 -8.80 11.58
N MET A 108 4.67 -8.64 12.74
CA MET A 108 4.02 -8.85 14.04
C MET A 108 3.10 -7.69 14.46
N LEU A 109 3.50 -6.45 14.19
CA LEU A 109 2.85 -5.25 14.72
C LEU A 109 1.86 -4.61 13.74
N GLU A 110 2.09 -4.76 12.44
CA GLU A 110 1.38 -4.02 11.40
C GLU A 110 0.54 -4.91 10.47
N PHE A 111 0.86 -6.20 10.33
CA PHE A 111 0.18 -7.09 9.39
C PHE A 111 -1.03 -7.76 10.03
N HIS A 112 -2.13 -7.03 10.05
CA HIS A 112 -3.42 -7.53 10.51
C HIS A 112 -4.28 -7.97 9.32
N THR A 113 -5.05 -9.05 9.47
CA THR A 113 -6.03 -9.49 8.45
C THR A 113 -7.46 -9.10 8.83
N SER A 114 -7.67 -8.53 10.02
CA SER A 114 -8.98 -8.14 10.56
C SER A 114 -8.92 -6.80 11.30
N GLY A 115 -10.08 -6.16 11.49
CA GLY A 115 -10.22 -4.91 12.22
C GLY A 115 -9.73 -3.67 11.45
N PRO A 116 -9.65 -2.49 12.11
CA PRO A 116 -9.32 -1.22 11.45
C PRO A 116 -7.91 -1.14 10.89
N ARG A 117 -6.98 -1.98 11.35
CA ARG A 117 -5.59 -2.04 10.88
C ARG A 117 -5.37 -3.11 9.81
N ARG A 118 -6.45 -3.75 9.32
CA ARG A 118 -6.30 -4.84 8.35
C ARG A 118 -5.62 -4.37 7.07
N LEU A 119 -4.85 -5.25 6.46
CA LEU A 119 -4.19 -4.99 5.19
C LEU A 119 -5.20 -4.97 4.04
N ILE A 120 -5.06 -3.96 3.20
CA ILE A 120 -5.90 -3.70 2.04
C ILE A 120 -5.06 -3.34 0.81
N LYS A 121 -5.65 -3.55 -0.36
CA LYS A 121 -5.19 -3.01 -1.64
C LYS A 121 -6.25 -2.08 -2.21
N ILE A 122 -5.80 -0.96 -2.78
CA ILE A 122 -6.62 0.00 -3.50
C ILE A 122 -6.38 -0.19 -4.99
N ILE A 123 -7.45 -0.45 -5.73
CA ILE A 123 -7.40 -0.73 -7.17
C ILE A 123 -8.23 0.35 -7.87
N PRO A 124 -7.58 1.32 -8.56
CA PRO A 124 -8.29 2.33 -9.34
C PRO A 124 -9.15 1.71 -10.44
N VAL A 125 -10.34 2.30 -10.71
CA VAL A 125 -11.14 1.97 -11.90
C VAL A 125 -10.48 2.46 -13.18
N ALA A 126 -9.86 3.64 -13.11
CA ALA A 126 -9.13 4.19 -14.21
C ALA A 126 -7.87 3.35 -14.47
N ASN A 127 -7.70 2.90 -15.71
CA ASN A 127 -6.50 2.18 -16.09
C ASN A 127 -5.34 3.19 -16.14
N SER A 128 -4.43 3.12 -15.17
CA SER A 128 -3.27 3.99 -15.10
C SER A 128 -2.04 3.27 -15.62
N ASN A 129 -1.40 3.82 -16.65
CA ASN A 129 -0.15 3.29 -17.20
C ASN A 129 1.09 3.65 -16.35
N GLY A 130 0.89 4.12 -15.12
CA GLY A 130 1.95 4.58 -14.24
C GLY A 130 1.88 3.87 -12.89
N TRP A 131 3.05 3.49 -12.37
CA TRP A 131 3.19 3.11 -10.98
C TRP A 131 2.82 4.31 -10.11
N PRO A 132 2.10 4.12 -8.98
CA PRO A 132 1.86 5.22 -8.07
C PRO A 132 3.21 5.80 -7.65
N GLN A 133 3.34 7.12 -7.72
CA GLN A 133 4.49 7.81 -7.13
C GLN A 133 4.34 7.76 -5.61
N TYR A 134 5.35 8.17 -4.85
CA TYR A 134 5.21 8.22 -3.40
C TYR A 134 4.49 9.53 -3.01
N PRO A 135 3.62 9.55 -1.98
CA PRO A 135 2.95 10.76 -1.49
C PRO A 135 3.87 11.96 -1.29
N GLU A 136 3.45 13.15 -1.72
CA GLU A 136 3.86 14.41 -1.07
C GLU A 136 3.07 14.58 0.24
N GLY A 137 3.48 13.89 1.31
CA GLY A 137 2.92 14.11 2.65
C GLY A 137 2.74 12.88 3.54
N ALA A 138 1.89 13.04 4.57
CA ALA A 138 1.82 12.21 5.77
C ALA A 138 1.81 10.69 5.47
N PRO A 139 2.77 9.93 6.01
CA PRO A 139 3.02 8.55 5.59
C PRO A 139 1.93 7.60 6.10
N ALA A 140 1.11 7.06 5.19
CA ALA A 140 0.32 5.87 5.48
C ALA A 140 1.16 4.61 5.22
N PRO A 141 1.25 3.67 6.18
CA PRO A 141 2.10 2.48 6.08
C PRO A 141 1.81 1.68 4.80
N GLN A 142 2.84 1.42 4.00
CA GLN A 142 2.75 0.81 2.68
C GLN A 142 3.88 -0.18 2.42
N TRP A 143 3.50 -1.28 1.78
CA TRP A 143 4.41 -2.37 1.44
C TRP A 143 4.15 -2.84 0.02
N ILE A 144 5.19 -3.35 -0.64
CA ILE A 144 5.08 -3.89 -2.00
C ILE A 144 5.00 -5.40 -1.89
N LEU A 145 3.90 -6.00 -2.36
CA LEU A 145 3.81 -7.44 -2.57
C LEU A 145 4.49 -7.82 -3.89
N HIS A 146 5.39 -8.81 -3.86
CA HIS A 146 6.05 -9.34 -5.05
C HIS A 146 5.23 -10.43 -5.74
N HIS A 147 4.48 -11.19 -4.96
CA HIS A 147 3.66 -12.29 -5.44
C HIS A 147 2.18 -11.94 -5.29
N PRO A 148 1.33 -12.35 -6.25
CA PRO A 148 -0.11 -12.20 -6.10
C PRO A 148 -0.63 -12.96 -4.89
N LEU A 149 -1.27 -12.25 -3.96
CA LEU A 149 -1.93 -12.84 -2.80
C LEU A 149 -3.44 -12.80 -2.97
N ALA A 150 -4.13 -13.76 -2.34
CA ALA A 150 -5.58 -13.82 -2.36
C ALA A 150 -6.18 -12.66 -1.55
N MET A 151 -7.11 -11.95 -2.18
CA MET A 151 -7.81 -10.82 -1.57
C MET A 151 -9.30 -10.94 -1.85
N THR A 152 -10.14 -10.58 -0.88
CA THR A 152 -11.59 -10.48 -1.06
C THR A 152 -11.95 -9.03 -1.36
N VAL A 153 -12.68 -8.78 -2.44
CA VAL A 153 -13.21 -7.45 -2.72
C VAL A 153 -14.25 -7.08 -1.67
N ALA A 154 -13.95 -6.04 -0.90
CA ALA A 154 -14.77 -5.63 0.22
C ALA A 154 -15.73 -4.50 -0.15
N ALA A 155 -15.28 -3.57 -0.98
CA ALA A 155 -16.08 -2.44 -1.37
C ALA A 155 -15.68 -1.88 -2.74
N PHE A 156 -16.66 -1.23 -3.37
CA PHE A 156 -16.44 -0.24 -4.40
C PHE A 156 -16.73 1.14 -3.81
N VAL A 157 -15.83 2.08 -4.00
CA VAL A 157 -15.97 3.47 -3.57
C VAL A 157 -16.14 4.32 -4.82
N GLY A 158 -17.31 4.93 -4.97
CA GLY A 158 -17.62 5.79 -6.10
C GLY A 158 -16.85 7.12 -6.06
N PRO A 159 -16.83 7.88 -7.16
CA PRO A 159 -16.10 9.14 -7.26
C PRO A 159 -16.38 10.15 -6.15
N GLN A 160 -17.60 10.21 -5.64
CA GLN A 160 -18.03 11.16 -4.60
C GLN A 160 -18.17 10.53 -3.21
N ASP A 161 -17.88 9.24 -3.11
CA ASP A 161 -18.06 8.49 -1.87
C ASP A 161 -16.77 8.51 -1.04
N THR A 162 -16.93 8.23 0.26
CA THR A 162 -15.83 7.98 1.18
C THR A 162 -15.88 6.54 1.62
N TYR A 163 -14.73 5.91 1.79
CA TYR A 163 -14.68 4.57 2.35
C TYR A 163 -15.02 4.57 3.85
N THR A 164 -16.12 3.90 4.21
CA THR A 164 -16.56 3.69 5.59
C THR A 164 -16.44 2.20 5.94
N THR A 165 -15.98 1.91 7.16
CA THR A 165 -15.63 0.56 7.64
C THR A 165 -16.69 0.00 8.57
#